data_AF-A0A3C0TYT0-F1
#
_entry.id   AF-A0A3C0TYT0-F1
#
_cell.length_a   1.000
_cell.length_b   1.000
_cell.length_c   1.000
_cell.angle_alpha   90.00
_cell.angle_beta   90.00
_cell.angle_gamma   90.00
#
_symmetry.space_group_name_H-M   'P 1'
#
loop_
_entity.id
_entity.type
_entity.pdbx_description
1 polymer ?
#
loop_
_entity_poly.entity_id
_entity_poly.type
_entity_poly.pdbx_seq_one_letter_code
_entity_poly.pdbx_strand_id
1 'polypeptide(L)'
;MFRALHILVLWTFGVFAFSGAALAQQEIKTRAGLHPDHARIVFEWPRKTEFSASITGKELRVVFGEPFTSDYSDVTRRLRGYVGPPKAAAGGKEIRFSLRREVGMQTRQFGNRFVVDLMNSMPASPEKSVAQPLPRPKTGNQESAPQQNMKNGPQVAEVTSERDPAEVQADREKAAALKEERKRKAAAAAAAKALAAARFIEDEKQSA
;
A
#
# COMPACT_ATOMS: atom_id res chain seq x y z
N MET A 1 21.27 -1.53 77.96
CA MET A 1 20.71 -2.85 77.58
C MET A 1 19.43 -2.59 76.80
N PHE A 2 19.44 -2.78 75.47
CA PHE A 2 18.33 -3.24 74.60
C PHE A 2 18.87 -3.17 73.16
N ARG A 3 18.97 -4.34 72.53
CA ARG A 3 19.39 -4.54 71.13
C ARG A 3 18.12 -4.58 70.28
N ALA A 4 18.12 -3.93 69.11
CA ALA A 4 17.28 -4.26 67.94
C ALA A 4 17.80 -3.42 66.76
N LEU A 5 18.45 -3.99 65.74
CA LEU A 5 17.96 -4.80 64.61
C LEU A 5 17.92 -3.93 63.34
N HIS A 6 18.74 -4.32 62.36
CA HIS A 6 18.93 -3.69 61.05
C HIS A 6 17.68 -3.70 60.16
N ILE A 7 17.59 -2.74 59.22
CA ILE A 7 17.08 -2.84 57.82
C ILE A 7 17.29 -1.43 57.20
N LEU A 8 18.20 -1.28 56.22
CA LEU A 8 17.91 -1.20 54.76
C LEU A 8 17.20 0.14 54.41
N VAL A 9 17.64 1.00 53.50
CA VAL A 9 17.96 0.79 52.08
C VAL A 9 18.75 2.02 51.60
N LEU A 10 19.95 1.80 51.05
CA LEU A 10 20.63 2.78 50.19
C LEU A 10 19.82 2.93 48.91
N TRP A 11 19.15 4.06 48.69
CA TRP A 11 18.64 4.43 47.38
C TRP A 11 19.80 4.98 46.54
N THR A 12 20.55 4.09 45.89
CA THR A 12 21.33 4.47 44.72
C THR A 12 20.33 4.80 43.61
N PHE A 13 20.08 6.10 43.43
CA PHE A 13 19.44 6.62 42.21
C PHE A 13 20.35 6.27 41.04
N GLY A 14 20.13 5.09 40.44
CA GLY A 14 20.73 4.73 39.18
C GLY A 14 20.27 5.73 38.14
N VAL A 15 21.18 6.61 37.72
CA VAL A 15 21.01 7.42 36.52
C VAL A 15 20.97 6.45 35.35
N PHE A 16 19.78 5.98 35.01
CA PHE A 16 19.54 5.28 33.76
C PHE A 16 19.59 6.35 32.66
N ALA A 17 20.79 6.64 32.19
CA ALA A 17 20.98 7.37 30.95
C ALA A 17 20.42 6.50 29.82
N PHE A 18 19.11 6.63 29.57
CA PHE A 18 18.47 6.10 28.38
C PHE A 18 18.99 6.94 27.21
N SER A 19 20.19 6.60 26.73
CA SER A 19 20.71 7.11 25.47
C SER A 19 19.76 6.66 24.37
N GLY A 20 18.77 7.49 24.08
CA GLY A 20 17.92 7.33 22.91
C GLY A 20 18.80 7.51 21.69
N ALA A 21 19.24 6.42 21.09
CA ALA A 21 19.71 6.45 19.72
C ALA A 21 18.56 7.06 18.90
N ALA A 22 18.75 8.28 18.39
CA ALA A 22 17.88 8.85 17.39
C ALA A 22 18.00 7.94 16.16
N LEU A 23 17.13 6.93 16.08
CA LEU A 23 17.06 6.07 14.91
C LEU A 23 16.73 6.98 13.74
N ALA A 24 17.65 7.07 12.78
CA ALA A 24 17.42 7.80 11.55
C ALA A 24 16.09 7.34 10.95
N GLN A 25 15.14 8.27 10.81
CA GLN A 25 13.84 7.99 10.23
C GLN A 25 14.01 7.83 8.72
N GLN A 26 13.46 6.74 8.17
CA GLN A 26 13.46 6.51 6.73
C GLN A 26 12.58 7.56 6.05
N GLU A 27 13.13 8.31 5.10
CA GLU A 27 12.32 9.17 4.26
C GLU A 27 11.59 8.32 3.22
N ILE A 28 10.26 8.43 3.18
CA ILE A 28 9.42 7.72 2.22
C ILE A 28 8.56 8.70 1.44
N LYS A 29 8.14 8.28 0.24
CA LYS A 29 7.22 9.07 -0.58
C LYS A 29 5.79 8.64 -0.29
N THR A 30 4.92 9.61 0.00
CA THR A 30 3.48 9.36 0.15
C THR A 30 2.72 10.00 -1.00
N ARG A 31 1.79 9.26 -1.62
CA ARG A 31 0.89 9.76 -2.65
C ARG A 31 -0.56 9.61 -2.24
N ALA A 32 -1.40 10.49 -2.75
CA ALA A 32 -2.84 10.45 -2.56
C ALA A 32 -3.59 10.56 -3.89
N GLY A 33 -4.62 9.73 -4.04
CA GLY A 33 -5.54 9.73 -5.18
C GLY A 33 -6.98 9.71 -4.70
N LEU A 34 -7.83 10.56 -5.30
CA LEU A 34 -9.27 10.53 -5.07
C LEU A 34 -9.93 9.84 -6.26
N HIS A 35 -10.75 8.83 -5.97
CA HIS A 35 -11.58 8.12 -6.94
C HIS A 35 -13.07 8.31 -6.58
N PRO A 36 -14.02 8.01 -7.49
CA PRO A 36 -15.45 8.21 -7.22
C PRO A 36 -15.97 7.45 -5.98
N ASP A 37 -15.44 6.26 -5.76
CA ASP A 37 -15.92 5.25 -4.80
C ASP A 37 -14.99 5.06 -3.59
N HIS A 38 -13.75 5.54 -3.68
CA HIS A 38 -12.76 5.44 -2.60
C HIS A 38 -11.68 6.52 -2.69
N ALA A 39 -11.01 6.77 -1.58
CA ALA A 39 -9.73 7.49 -1.54
C ALA A 39 -8.57 6.51 -1.40
N ARG A 40 -7.44 6.79 -2.05
CA ARG A 40 -6.24 5.95 -2.00
C ARG A 40 -5.07 6.73 -1.41
N ILE A 41 -4.38 6.12 -0.46
CA ILE A 41 -3.08 6.55 0.07
C ILE A 41 -2.06 5.48 -0.29
N VAL A 42 -0.93 5.89 -0.86
CA VAL A 42 0.17 4.99 -1.23
C VAL A 42 1.43 5.43 -0.53
N PHE A 43 2.04 4.52 0.22
CA PHE A 43 3.35 4.68 0.84
C PHE A 43 4.39 3.93 0.02
N GLU A 44 5.37 4.64 -0.53
CA GLU A 44 6.47 4.07 -1.31
C GLU A 44 7.74 4.04 -0.48
N TRP A 45 8.19 2.84 -0.13
CA TRP A 45 9.41 2.63 0.64
C TRP A 45 10.61 2.32 -0.26
N PRO A 46 11.84 2.66 0.14
CA PRO A 46 13.03 2.22 -0.59
C PRO A 46 13.25 0.71 -0.52
N ARG A 47 12.71 0.04 0.51
CA ARG A 47 12.78 -1.43 0.69
C ARG A 47 11.50 -1.99 1.29
N LYS A 48 11.34 -3.31 1.22
CA LYS A 48 10.21 -4.00 1.88
C LYS A 48 10.36 -3.88 3.40
N THR A 49 9.26 -3.60 4.08
CA THR A 49 9.17 -3.55 5.54
C THR A 49 7.84 -4.17 6.00
N GLU A 50 7.68 -4.37 7.30
CA GLU A 50 6.40 -4.77 7.89
C GLU A 50 5.40 -3.62 7.80
N PHE A 51 4.13 -3.95 7.58
CA PHE A 51 3.06 -2.98 7.40
C PHE A 51 1.77 -3.49 8.02
N SER A 52 1.08 -2.61 8.73
CA SER A 52 -0.27 -2.83 9.22
C SER A 52 -1.06 -1.53 9.12
N ALA A 53 -2.32 -1.62 8.73
CA ALA A 53 -3.26 -0.51 8.83
C ALA A 53 -4.52 -0.99 9.52
N SER A 54 -5.14 -0.10 10.29
CA SER A 54 -6.40 -0.37 10.98
C SER A 54 -7.19 0.91 11.16
N ILE A 55 -8.52 0.76 11.32
CA ILE A 55 -9.38 1.85 11.77
C ILE A 55 -9.78 1.54 13.21
N THR A 56 -9.51 2.46 14.13
CA THR A 56 -9.93 2.37 15.54
C THR A 56 -10.76 3.59 15.87
N GLY A 57 -12.06 3.39 16.09
CA GLY A 57 -13.01 4.50 16.24
C GLY A 57 -13.03 5.38 14.98
N LYS A 58 -12.68 6.66 15.13
CA LYS A 58 -12.58 7.63 14.01
C LYS A 58 -11.14 7.94 13.62
N GLU A 59 -10.23 6.99 13.78
CA GLU A 59 -8.81 7.17 13.46
C GLU A 59 -8.32 6.04 12.56
N LEU A 60 -7.78 6.41 11.39
CA LEU A 60 -6.95 5.53 10.58
C LEU A 60 -5.56 5.50 11.21
N ARG A 61 -5.09 4.31 11.57
CA ARG A 61 -3.74 4.04 12.05
C ARG A 61 -2.98 3.26 10.99
N VAL A 62 -1.79 3.73 10.65
CA VAL A 62 -0.86 3.03 9.76
C VAL A 62 0.47 2.85 10.47
N VAL A 63 0.90 1.61 10.63
CA VAL A 63 2.12 1.20 11.35
C VAL A 63 3.07 0.53 10.37
N PHE A 64 4.35 0.89 10.47
CA PHE A 64 5.43 0.23 9.76
C PHE A 64 6.46 -0.35 10.73
N GLY A 65 7.22 -1.35 10.26
CA GLY A 65 8.28 -1.99 11.06
C GLY A 65 9.44 -1.06 11.41
N GLU A 66 9.57 0.06 10.71
CA GLU A 66 10.68 1.01 10.80
C GLU A 66 10.21 2.45 11.01
N PRO A 67 10.97 3.29 11.74
CA PRO A 67 10.63 4.70 11.88
C PRO A 67 10.75 5.38 10.51
N PHE A 68 9.80 6.26 10.19
CA PHE A 68 9.75 6.93 8.90
C PHE A 68 9.28 8.38 9.02
N THR A 69 9.59 9.14 7.98
CA THR A 69 9.09 10.49 7.76
C THR A 69 8.60 10.61 6.32
N SER A 70 7.62 11.48 6.09
CA SER A 70 7.07 11.72 4.75
C SER A 70 6.36 13.06 4.69
N ASP A 71 6.25 13.62 3.49
CA ASP A 71 5.35 14.74 3.23
C ASP A 71 3.92 14.23 3.00
N TYR A 72 2.98 14.77 3.77
CA TYR A 72 1.56 14.45 3.72
C TYR A 72 0.70 15.56 3.12
N SER A 73 1.32 16.62 2.59
CA SER A 73 0.62 17.77 2.02
C SER A 73 -0.36 17.37 0.91
N ASP A 74 -0.01 16.36 0.13
CA ASP A 74 -0.89 15.81 -0.91
C ASP A 74 -2.09 15.04 -0.34
N VAL A 75 -1.88 14.31 0.77
CA VAL A 75 -2.94 13.59 1.48
C VAL A 75 -3.95 14.58 2.04
N THR A 76 -3.49 15.60 2.80
CA THR A 76 -4.39 16.58 3.44
C THR A 76 -5.13 17.43 2.40
N ARG A 77 -4.48 17.83 1.31
CA ARG A 77 -5.10 18.64 0.25
C ARG A 77 -6.14 17.88 -0.56
N ARG A 78 -5.77 16.70 -1.07
CA ARG A 78 -6.64 15.92 -1.98
C ARG A 78 -7.73 15.18 -1.22
N LEU A 79 -7.43 14.65 -0.03
CA LEU A 79 -8.32 13.79 0.73
C LEU A 79 -8.97 14.51 1.93
N ARG A 80 -9.12 15.84 1.85
CA ARG A 80 -9.72 16.69 2.91
C ARG A 80 -11.13 16.26 3.35
N GLY A 81 -11.86 15.50 2.53
CA GLY A 81 -13.18 14.94 2.86
C GLY A 81 -13.13 13.57 3.57
N TYR A 82 -11.96 12.92 3.61
CA TYR A 82 -11.75 11.61 4.21
C TYR A 82 -10.96 11.71 5.50
N VAL A 83 -9.87 12.47 5.50
CA VAL A 83 -8.90 12.53 6.60
C VAL A 83 -8.60 13.95 7.06
N GLY A 84 -8.25 14.08 8.34
CA GLY A 84 -7.67 15.27 8.95
C GLY A 84 -6.14 15.30 8.85
N PRO A 85 -5.49 16.26 9.53
CA PRO A 85 -4.04 16.35 9.58
C PRO A 85 -3.39 15.07 10.13
N PRO A 86 -2.23 14.67 9.59
CA PRO A 86 -1.47 13.53 10.10
C PRO A 86 -0.93 13.80 11.51
N LYS A 87 -0.84 12.75 12.33
CA LYS A 87 -0.14 12.76 13.63
C LYS A 87 0.81 11.58 13.70
N ALA A 88 2.11 11.86 13.81
CA ALA A 88 3.10 10.82 14.06
C ALA A 88 2.97 10.28 15.49
N ALA A 89 3.19 8.98 15.67
CA ALA A 89 3.14 8.29 16.95
C ALA A 89 4.20 7.17 17.00
N ALA A 90 4.27 6.47 18.14
CA ALA A 90 5.12 5.28 18.33
C ALA A 90 6.58 5.48 17.89
N GLY A 91 7.18 6.62 18.24
CA GLY A 91 8.57 6.94 17.88
C GLY A 91 8.82 7.07 16.37
N GLY A 92 7.81 7.44 15.59
CA GLY A 92 7.89 7.60 14.13
C GLY A 92 7.59 6.34 13.33
N LYS A 93 7.19 5.24 13.98
CA LYS A 93 6.75 4.00 13.30
C LYS A 93 5.28 4.00 12.94
N GLU A 94 4.53 5.01 13.37
CA GLU A 94 3.09 5.07 13.19
C GLU A 94 2.66 6.46 12.73
N ILE A 95 1.75 6.49 11.76
CA ILE A 95 1.04 7.69 11.33
C ILE A 95 -0.47 7.51 11.54
N ARG A 96 -1.09 8.51 12.14
CA ARG A 96 -2.53 8.55 12.42
C ARG A 96 -3.20 9.64 11.61
N PHE A 97 -4.39 9.34 11.10
CA PHE A 97 -5.25 10.30 10.44
C PHE A 97 -6.63 10.26 11.07
N SER A 98 -7.12 11.38 11.59
CA SER A 98 -8.53 11.48 12.02
C SER A 98 -9.44 11.32 10.80
N LEU A 99 -10.38 10.39 10.84
CA LEU A 99 -11.37 10.18 9.79
C LEU A 99 -12.49 11.21 9.93
N ARG A 100 -12.86 11.82 8.81
CA ARG A 100 -13.92 12.84 8.73
C ARG A 100 -15.29 12.28 8.39
N ARG A 101 -15.33 11.03 7.99
CA ARG A 101 -16.54 10.29 7.63
C ARG A 101 -16.32 8.81 7.92
N GLU A 102 -17.42 8.08 8.00
CA GLU A 102 -17.36 6.62 8.03
C GLU A 102 -16.91 6.10 6.68
N VAL A 103 -15.96 5.17 6.73
CA VAL A 103 -15.36 4.49 5.59
C VAL A 103 -15.03 3.08 6.02
N GLY A 104 -15.05 2.13 5.09
CA GLY A 104 -14.27 0.92 5.30
C GLY A 104 -12.88 1.04 4.71
N MET A 105 -12.07 0.01 4.94
CA MET A 105 -10.66 0.02 4.58
C MET A 105 -10.28 -1.26 3.85
N GLN A 106 -9.46 -1.10 2.81
CA GLN A 106 -8.79 -2.19 2.11
C GLN A 106 -7.31 -1.89 2.02
N THR A 107 -6.47 -2.92 2.15
CA THR A 107 -5.01 -2.77 2.06
C THR A 107 -4.44 -3.70 1.02
N ARG A 108 -3.47 -3.20 0.23
CA ARG A 108 -2.75 -4.02 -0.75
C ARG A 108 -1.27 -3.70 -0.72
N GLN A 109 -0.44 -4.73 -0.93
CA GLN A 109 1.01 -4.59 -1.02
C GLN A 109 1.50 -4.99 -2.41
N PHE A 110 2.32 -4.13 -3.01
CA PHE A 110 2.99 -4.38 -4.28
C PHE A 110 4.49 -4.15 -4.10
N GLY A 111 5.23 -5.19 -3.71
CA GLY A 111 6.66 -5.08 -3.39
C GLY A 111 6.89 -4.16 -2.19
N ASN A 112 7.53 -3.01 -2.44
CA ASN A 112 7.83 -1.94 -1.49
C ASN A 112 6.78 -0.80 -1.49
N ARG A 113 5.62 -1.00 -2.11
CA ARG A 113 4.50 -0.07 -2.09
C ARG A 113 3.34 -0.62 -1.29
N PHE A 114 2.83 0.20 -0.37
CA PHE A 114 1.74 -0.15 0.52
C PHE A 114 0.56 0.78 0.25
N VAL A 115 -0.56 0.20 -0.14
CA VAL A 115 -1.76 0.91 -0.58
C VAL A 115 -2.82 0.76 0.50
N VAL A 116 -3.37 1.88 0.94
CA VAL A 116 -4.53 1.97 1.84
C VAL A 116 -5.65 2.64 1.07
N ASP A 117 -6.73 1.90 0.83
CA ASP A 117 -7.96 2.39 0.20
C ASP A 117 -9.02 2.62 1.28
N LEU A 118 -9.59 3.82 1.31
CA LEU A 118 -10.69 4.24 2.19
C LEU A 118 -11.98 4.29 1.36
N MET A 119 -12.85 3.31 1.55
CA MET A 119 -14.03 3.09 0.73
C MET A 119 -15.24 3.85 1.27
N ASN A 120 -16.07 4.41 0.38
CA ASN A 120 -17.27 5.16 0.77
C ASN A 120 -18.35 4.27 1.38
N SER A 121 -18.38 3.01 0.98
CA SER A 121 -19.12 1.93 1.63
C SER A 121 -18.17 1.19 2.57
N MET A 122 -18.69 0.65 3.65
CA MET A 122 -17.93 -0.18 4.57
C MET A 122 -17.90 -1.61 4.01
N PRO A 123 -16.81 -2.12 3.41
CA PRO A 123 -16.59 -3.56 3.36
C PRO A 123 -16.66 -4.11 4.79
N ALA A 124 -17.25 -5.30 4.95
CA ALA A 124 -17.18 -6.06 6.19
C ALA A 124 -15.72 -6.07 6.68
N SER A 125 -15.53 -5.67 7.94
CA SER A 125 -14.21 -5.51 8.57
C SER A 125 -13.30 -6.69 8.23
N PRO A 126 -12.06 -6.47 7.73
CA PRO A 126 -11.10 -7.55 7.68
C PRO A 126 -10.72 -7.87 9.13
N GLU A 127 -11.39 -8.86 9.71
CA GLU A 127 -10.79 -9.66 10.76
C GLU A 127 -9.41 -10.09 10.25
N LYS A 128 -8.37 -9.61 10.94
CA LYS A 128 -7.03 -10.21 10.94
C LYS A 128 -6.49 -10.45 9.51
N SER A 129 -5.87 -9.43 8.92
CA SER A 129 -4.89 -9.68 7.85
C SER A 129 -3.74 -10.49 8.47
N VAL A 130 -3.89 -11.81 8.42
CA VAL A 130 -2.86 -12.79 8.70
C VAL A 130 -1.71 -12.43 7.79
N ALA A 131 -0.59 -12.02 8.38
CA ALA A 131 0.71 -12.15 7.76
C ALA A 131 0.75 -13.56 7.15
N GLN A 132 0.67 -13.67 5.82
CA GLN A 132 0.78 -14.96 5.15
C GLN A 132 2.08 -15.60 5.65
N PRO A 133 2.02 -16.77 6.31
CA PRO A 133 3.22 -17.48 6.68
C PRO A 133 3.96 -17.82 5.39
N LEU A 134 5.25 -17.49 5.35
CA LEU A 134 6.19 -18.12 4.42
C LEU A 134 5.95 -19.64 4.45
N PRO A 135 5.81 -20.33 3.30
CA PRO A 135 5.67 -21.77 3.30
C PRO A 135 6.92 -22.40 3.92
N ARG A 136 6.78 -22.97 5.12
CA ARG A 136 7.78 -23.89 5.67
C ARG A 136 7.54 -25.27 5.04
N PRO A 137 8.60 -25.97 4.61
CA PRO A 137 8.47 -27.31 4.05
C PRO A 137 7.96 -28.27 5.14
N LYS A 138 6.93 -29.05 4.83
CA LYS A 138 6.45 -30.14 5.70
C LYS A 138 7.22 -31.43 5.35
N THR A 139 8.00 -31.92 6.30
CA THR A 139 8.61 -33.25 6.30
C THR A 139 7.90 -34.12 7.35
N GLY A 140 7.56 -35.37 6.98
CA GLY A 140 7.27 -36.50 7.90
C GLY A 140 5.83 -37.04 7.86
N ASN A 141 5.53 -37.94 6.91
CA ASN A 141 5.20 -39.39 7.03
C ASN A 141 3.72 -39.70 7.40
N GLN A 142 2.84 -40.12 6.46
CA GLN A 142 2.60 -41.48 5.87
C GLN A 142 2.21 -42.52 6.93
N GLU A 143 1.08 -43.26 6.88
CA GLU A 143 0.61 -44.32 5.95
C GLU A 143 -0.78 -44.79 6.49
N SER A 144 -1.84 -45.11 5.75
CA SER A 144 -2.05 -46.35 4.96
C SER A 144 -3.26 -46.27 4.01
N ALA A 145 -3.10 -46.88 2.83
CA ALA A 145 -4.00 -46.95 1.67
C ALA A 145 -5.08 -48.07 1.75
N PRO A 146 -5.88 -48.35 0.69
CA PRO A 146 -5.38 -49.14 -0.45
C PRO A 146 -5.78 -48.67 -1.86
N GLN A 147 -4.99 -49.19 -2.79
CA GLN A 147 -4.71 -48.87 -4.20
C GLN A 147 -5.38 -49.86 -5.17
N GLN A 148 -5.85 -49.41 -6.34
CA GLN A 148 -5.89 -50.18 -7.63
C GLN A 148 -5.94 -49.17 -8.80
N ASN A 149 -4.84 -48.79 -9.46
CA ASN A 149 -4.02 -49.47 -10.48
C ASN A 149 -4.73 -49.83 -11.79
N MET A 150 -4.37 -49.11 -12.87
CA MET A 150 -4.03 -49.58 -14.22
C MET A 150 -3.65 -48.31 -15.04
N LYS A 151 -2.70 -48.23 -15.96
CA LYS A 151 -1.57 -49.03 -16.45
C LYS A 151 -1.09 -48.25 -17.70
N ASN A 152 0.15 -47.75 -17.69
CA ASN A 152 1.09 -47.62 -18.83
C ASN A 152 2.15 -46.54 -18.55
N GLY A 153 3.41 -46.95 -18.36
CA GLY A 153 4.59 -46.11 -18.64
C GLY A 153 5.12 -46.40 -20.06
N PRO A 154 6.30 -45.89 -20.51
CA PRO A 154 7.35 -45.23 -19.73
C PRO A 154 7.97 -43.94 -20.34
N GLN A 155 8.49 -43.08 -19.44
CA GLN A 155 9.76 -42.31 -19.52
C GLN A 155 9.97 -41.11 -20.48
N VAL A 156 10.61 -40.08 -19.86
CA VAL A 156 11.64 -39.12 -20.32
C VAL A 156 11.35 -38.16 -21.49
N ALA A 157 11.30 -36.85 -21.19
CA ALA A 157 12.21 -35.85 -21.77
C ALA A 157 11.87 -34.43 -21.25
N GLU A 158 12.93 -33.72 -20.90
CA GLU A 158 13.06 -32.27 -20.75
C GLU A 158 12.32 -31.47 -21.83
N VAL A 159 11.47 -30.53 -21.44
CA VAL A 159 10.96 -29.46 -22.33
C VAL A 159 11.01 -28.14 -21.58
N THR A 160 12.12 -27.43 -21.78
CA THR A 160 12.12 -26.00 -22.06
C THR A 160 10.90 -25.62 -22.90
N SER A 161 9.92 -24.95 -22.31
CA SER A 161 8.91 -24.20 -23.07
C SER A 161 9.27 -22.73 -23.00
N GLU A 162 10.30 -22.42 -23.77
CA GLU A 162 10.47 -21.15 -24.46
C GLU A 162 9.11 -20.80 -25.10
N ARG A 163 8.45 -19.73 -24.61
CA ARG A 163 7.27 -19.21 -25.29
C ARG A 163 7.68 -18.81 -26.69
N ASP A 164 6.88 -19.23 -27.67
CA ASP A 164 7.07 -18.94 -29.08
C ASP A 164 7.38 -17.43 -29.30
N PRO A 165 8.52 -17.08 -29.91
CA PRO A 165 8.92 -15.69 -30.15
C PRO A 165 7.91 -14.88 -30.97
N ALA A 166 7.06 -15.52 -31.77
CA ALA A 166 6.06 -14.83 -32.59
C ALA A 166 4.85 -14.36 -31.75
N GLU A 167 4.50 -15.05 -30.67
CA GLU A 167 3.38 -14.68 -29.80
C GLU A 167 3.71 -13.43 -28.96
N VAL A 168 4.96 -13.31 -28.49
CA VAL A 168 5.47 -12.13 -27.77
C VAL A 168 5.54 -10.89 -28.68
N GLN A 169 5.78 -11.09 -29.99
CA GLN A 169 5.83 -10.01 -30.97
C GLN A 169 4.43 -9.49 -31.31
N ALA A 170 3.45 -10.40 -31.48
CA ALA A 170 2.06 -10.04 -31.76
C ALA A 170 1.39 -9.24 -30.62
N ASP A 171 1.69 -9.58 -29.37
CA ASP A 171 1.21 -8.84 -28.20
C ASP A 171 1.84 -7.43 -28.10
N ARG A 172 3.11 -7.29 -28.44
CA ARG A 172 3.79 -5.98 -28.50
C ARG A 172 3.23 -5.09 -29.60
N GLU A 173 2.91 -5.67 -30.76
CA GLU A 173 2.37 -4.94 -31.90
C GLU A 173 0.94 -4.46 -31.65
N LYS A 174 0.08 -5.30 -31.04
CA LYS A 174 -1.26 -4.87 -30.56
C LYS A 174 -1.17 -3.77 -29.50
N ALA A 175 -0.22 -3.86 -28.58
CA ALA A 175 -0.02 -2.84 -27.55
C ALA A 175 0.49 -1.50 -28.14
N ALA A 176 1.26 -1.54 -29.24
CA ALA A 176 1.72 -0.34 -29.94
C ALA A 176 0.57 0.31 -30.75
N ALA A 177 -0.23 -0.48 -31.46
CA ALA A 177 -1.38 0.01 -32.22
C ALA A 177 -2.42 0.71 -31.33
N LEU A 178 -2.70 0.16 -30.14
CA LEU A 178 -3.64 0.77 -29.19
C LEU A 178 -3.14 2.13 -28.64
N LYS A 179 -1.82 2.30 -28.49
CA LYS A 179 -1.24 3.58 -28.03
C LYS A 179 -1.37 4.65 -29.11
N GLU A 180 -1.12 4.31 -30.37
CA GLU A 180 -1.26 5.26 -31.48
C GLU A 180 -2.72 5.65 -31.74
N GLU A 181 -3.67 4.72 -31.63
CA GLU A 181 -5.09 5.05 -31.76
C GLU A 181 -5.55 6.00 -30.63
N ARG A 182 -5.10 5.78 -29.39
CA ARG A 182 -5.42 6.67 -28.26
C ARG A 182 -4.80 8.05 -28.44
N LYS A 183 -3.58 8.13 -28.98
CA LYS A 183 -2.91 9.39 -29.31
C LYS A 183 -3.66 10.15 -30.40
N ARG A 184 -4.10 9.48 -31.47
CA ARG A 184 -4.93 10.07 -32.54
C ARG A 184 -6.27 10.57 -32.02
N LYS A 185 -6.95 9.78 -31.18
CA LYS A 185 -8.22 10.20 -30.53
C LYS A 185 -8.03 11.39 -29.60
N ALA A 186 -6.93 11.44 -28.85
CA ALA A 186 -6.60 12.58 -28.00
C ALA A 186 -6.29 13.85 -28.82
N ALA A 187 -5.57 13.72 -29.94
CA ALA A 187 -5.28 14.84 -30.84
C ALA A 187 -6.54 15.38 -31.52
N ALA A 188 -7.45 14.49 -31.96
CA ALA A 188 -8.73 14.89 -32.55
C ALA A 188 -9.63 15.63 -31.53
N ALA A 189 -9.67 15.17 -30.28
CA ALA A 189 -10.41 15.84 -29.21
C ALA A 189 -9.84 17.23 -28.88
N ALA A 190 -8.52 17.39 -28.93
CA ALA A 190 -7.87 18.69 -28.74
C ALA A 190 -8.18 19.66 -29.89
N ALA A 191 -8.15 19.18 -31.13
CA ALA A 191 -8.49 19.99 -32.31
C ALA A 191 -9.96 20.43 -32.33
N ALA A 192 -10.89 19.55 -31.95
CA ALA A 192 -12.31 19.89 -31.83
C ALA A 192 -12.56 20.95 -30.74
N LYS A 193 -11.85 20.85 -29.61
CA LYS A 193 -11.93 21.83 -28.53
C LYS A 193 -11.37 23.20 -28.94
N ALA A 194 -10.30 23.23 -29.73
CA ALA A 194 -9.74 24.47 -30.27
C ALA A 194 -10.67 25.15 -31.28
N LEU A 195 -11.33 24.37 -32.16
CA LEU A 195 -12.30 24.89 -33.12
C LEU A 195 -13.55 25.48 -32.43
N ALA A 196 -14.00 24.87 -31.34
CA ALA A 196 -15.11 25.39 -30.53
C ALA A 196 -14.75 26.69 -29.81
N ALA A 197 -13.51 26.82 -29.32
CA ALA A 197 -13.03 28.05 -28.70
C ALA A 197 -12.90 29.20 -29.71
N ALA A 198 -12.47 28.91 -30.96
CA ALA A 198 -12.38 29.92 -32.01
C ALA A 198 -13.75 30.44 -32.45
N ARG A 199 -14.77 29.57 -32.53
CA ARG A 199 -16.15 30.00 -32.85
C ARG A 199 -16.79 30.89 -31.78
N PHE A 200 -16.39 30.76 -30.52
CA PHE A 200 -16.90 31.59 -29.43
C PHE A 200 -16.35 33.03 -29.47
N ILE A 201 -15.11 33.21 -29.98
CA ILE A 201 -14.47 34.53 -30.06
C ILE A 201 -15.01 35.36 -31.24
N GLU A 202 -15.48 34.73 -32.32
CA GLU A 202 -16.05 35.42 -33.48
C GLU A 202 -17.47 35.96 -33.21
N ASP A 203 -18.27 35.26 -32.40
CA ASP A 203 -19.66 35.62 -32.04
C ASP A 203 -19.71 36.84 -31.10
N GLU A 204 -18.71 36.99 -30.22
CA GLU A 204 -18.56 38.16 -29.33
C GLU A 204 -18.21 39.44 -30.09
N LYS A 205 -17.53 39.32 -31.25
CA LYS A 205 -17.12 40.46 -32.08
C LYS A 205 -18.22 40.97 -33.01
N GLN A 206 -19.24 40.17 -33.31
CA GLN A 206 -20.40 40.59 -34.12
C GLN A 206 -21.53 41.22 -33.29
N SER A 207 -21.42 41.17 -31.96
CA SER A 207 -22.43 41.65 -31.01
C SER A 207 -22.08 43.00 -30.36
N ALA A 208 -21.03 43.68 -30.83
CA ALA A 208 -20.58 45.01 -30.41
C ALA A 208 -20.54 45.96 -31.61
#